data_AF-A0A2N7XTI4-F1
#
_entry.id   AF-A0A2N7XTI4-F1
#
_cell.length_a   1.000
_cell.length_b   1.000
_cell.length_c   1.000
_cell.angle_alpha   90.00
_cell.angle_beta   90.00
_cell.angle_gamma   90.00
#
_symmetry.space_group_name_H-M   'P 1'
#
loop_
_entity.id
_entity.type
_entity.pdbx_description
1 polymer ?
#
loop_
_entity_poly.entity_id
_entity_poly.type
_entity_poly.pdbx_seq_one_letter_code
_entity_poly.pdbx_strand_id
1 'polypeptide(L)'
;MPPYAFLADRDLDVSHIGDHLVALRRVGVPYTNEEIAKAAEDVTTQATGEGDTAGLLKRYPKAVARDFDGKPGQVTEMDALVAYLQGLGT
;
A
#
# COMPACT_ATOMS: atom_id res chain seq x y z
N MET A 1 -7.23 23.44 -6.47
CA MET A 1 -7.39 22.26 -5.60
C MET A 1 -7.26 22.70 -4.16
N PRO A 2 -8.06 22.17 -3.21
CA PRO A 2 -7.84 22.36 -1.78
C PRO A 2 -6.49 21.80 -1.33
N PRO A 3 -5.90 22.32 -0.24
CA PRO A 3 -4.70 21.74 0.35
C PRO A 3 -5.02 20.44 1.12
N TYR A 4 -4.22 19.40 0.90
CA TYR A 4 -4.33 18.09 1.57
C TYR A 4 -3.10 17.76 2.42
N ALA A 5 -2.40 18.77 2.93
CA ALA A 5 -1.18 18.59 3.73
C ALA A 5 -1.39 17.72 4.98
N PHE A 6 -2.61 17.67 5.52
CA PHE A 6 -2.97 16.84 6.67
C PHE A 6 -2.75 15.35 6.47
N LEU A 7 -2.73 14.85 5.22
CA LEU A 7 -2.47 13.43 4.94
C LEU A 7 -1.06 13.00 5.35
N ALA A 8 -0.10 13.93 5.33
CA ALA A 8 1.27 13.65 5.73
C ALA A 8 1.39 13.49 7.27
N ASP A 9 0.44 13.99 8.05
CA ASP A 9 0.50 13.95 9.52
C ASP A 9 -0.36 12.84 10.12
N ARG A 10 -1.02 12.03 9.29
CA ARG A 10 -1.92 10.96 9.73
C ARG A 10 -1.29 9.60 9.43
N ASP A 11 -1.12 8.82 10.48
CA ASP A 11 -0.68 7.43 10.38
C ASP A 11 -1.69 6.60 9.57
N LEU A 12 -1.17 5.74 8.70
CA LEU A 12 -1.99 4.79 7.98
C LEU A 12 -2.39 3.63 8.90
N ASP A 13 -3.69 3.45 9.11
CA ASP A 13 -4.22 2.26 9.80
C ASP A 13 -4.28 1.07 8.85
N VAL A 14 -3.39 0.10 9.08
CA VAL A 14 -3.31 -1.14 8.29
C VAL A 14 -3.99 -2.34 8.99
N SER A 15 -4.61 -2.15 10.15
CA SER A 15 -5.17 -3.25 10.95
C SER A 15 -6.22 -4.08 10.21
N HIS A 16 -6.97 -3.46 9.30
CA HIS A 16 -8.06 -4.09 8.55
C HIS A 16 -7.73 -4.39 7.08
N ILE A 17 -6.51 -4.12 6.60
CA ILE A 17 -6.20 -4.24 5.16
C ILE A 17 -6.45 -5.66 4.63
N GLY A 18 -6.16 -6.69 5.42
CA GLY A 18 -6.47 -8.08 5.08
C GLY A 18 -7.98 -8.32 4.90
N ASP A 19 -8.80 -7.75 5.79
CA ASP A 19 -10.26 -7.84 5.71
C ASP A 19 -10.81 -7.14 4.46
N HIS A 20 -10.22 -5.99 4.08
CA HIS A 20 -10.53 -5.30 2.83
C HIS A 20 -10.22 -6.19 1.61
N LEU A 21 -9.06 -6.85 1.58
CA LEU A 21 -8.72 -7.76 0.48
C LEU A 21 -9.64 -8.98 0.43
N VAL A 22 -10.05 -9.53 1.59
CA VAL A 22 -11.06 -10.60 1.66
C VAL A 22 -12.41 -10.14 1.10
N ALA A 23 -12.84 -8.93 1.45
CA ALA A 23 -14.08 -8.35 0.92
C ALA A 23 -14.01 -8.16 -0.60
N LEU A 24 -12.91 -7.61 -1.12
CA LEU A 24 -12.66 -7.46 -2.56
C LEU A 24 -12.64 -8.81 -3.27
N ARG A 25 -12.06 -9.84 -2.64
CA ARG A 25 -12.08 -11.20 -3.18
C ARG A 25 -13.49 -11.77 -3.31
N ARG A 26 -14.36 -11.51 -2.34
CA ARG A 26 -15.76 -11.95 -2.38
C ARG A 26 -16.54 -11.31 -3.54
N VAL A 27 -16.15 -10.12 -4.00
CA VAL A 27 -16.76 -9.45 -5.15
C VAL A 27 -16.03 -9.71 -6.48
N GLY A 28 -15.07 -10.65 -6.49
CA GLY A 28 -14.45 -11.18 -7.71
C GLY A 28 -13.05 -10.67 -8.02
N VAL A 29 -12.43 -9.85 -7.16
CA VAL A 29 -11.02 -9.47 -7.33
C VAL A 29 -10.14 -10.69 -6.99
N PRO A 30 -9.20 -11.11 -7.85
CA PRO A 30 -8.53 -12.40 -7.73
C PRO A 30 -7.39 -12.42 -6.68
N TYR A 31 -7.62 -11.88 -5.47
CA TYR A 31 -6.64 -11.95 -4.39
C TYR A 31 -6.44 -13.39 -3.87
N THR A 32 -5.19 -13.74 -3.68
CA THR A 32 -4.72 -15.02 -3.14
C THR A 32 -4.65 -14.99 -1.61
N ASN A 33 -4.58 -16.17 -0.98
CA ASN A 33 -4.40 -16.24 0.48
C ASN A 33 -3.06 -15.65 0.93
N GLU A 34 -2.02 -15.74 0.10
CA GLU A 34 -0.69 -15.20 0.40
C GLU A 34 -0.73 -13.67 0.42
N GLU A 35 -1.33 -13.05 -0.60
CA GLU A 35 -1.52 -11.59 -0.66
C GLU A 35 -2.33 -11.07 0.53
N ILE A 36 -3.40 -11.78 0.94
CA ILE A 36 -4.20 -11.40 2.12
C ILE A 36 -3.36 -11.49 3.40
N ALA A 37 -2.56 -12.55 3.56
CA ALA A 37 -1.73 -12.75 4.75
C ALA A 37 -0.56 -11.76 4.82
N LYS A 38 -0.02 -11.33 3.67
CA LYS A 38 1.11 -10.40 3.57
C LYS A 38 0.69 -8.93 3.46
N ALA A 39 -0.61 -8.64 3.34
CA ALA A 39 -1.12 -7.31 3.02
C ALA A 39 -0.55 -6.16 3.88
N ALA A 40 -0.47 -6.33 5.21
CA ALA A 40 0.07 -5.28 6.08
C ALA A 40 1.58 -5.06 5.87
N GLU A 41 2.36 -6.14 5.71
CA GLU A 41 3.79 -6.08 5.40
C GLU A 41 4.02 -5.45 4.02
N ASP A 42 3.19 -5.84 3.03
CA ASP A 42 3.25 -5.31 1.68
C ASP A 42 2.97 -3.81 1.62
N VAL A 43 2.01 -3.31 2.43
CA VAL A 43 1.77 -1.86 2.56
C VAL A 43 3.02 -1.14 3.07
N THR A 44 3.63 -1.65 4.15
CA THR A 44 4.86 -1.04 4.70
C THR A 44 6.01 -1.10 3.70
N THR A 45 6.22 -2.25 3.05
CA THR A 45 7.28 -2.40 2.05
C THR A 45 7.07 -1.51 0.84
N GLN A 46 5.82 -1.34 0.40
CA GLN A 46 5.51 -0.43 -0.69
C GLN A 46 5.77 1.03 -0.31
N ALA A 47 5.32 1.46 0.87
CA ALA A 47 5.43 2.84 1.31
C ALA A 47 6.85 3.28 1.70
N THR A 48 7.69 2.36 2.17
CA THR A 48 9.06 2.68 2.62
C THR A 48 10.12 2.28 1.60
N GLY A 49 9.85 1.28 0.77
CA GLY A 49 10.87 0.61 -0.05
C GLY A 49 11.76 -0.36 0.73
N GLU A 50 11.48 -0.59 2.01
CA GLU A 50 12.23 -1.50 2.88
C GLU A 50 11.53 -2.86 3.05
N GLY A 51 12.29 -3.93 3.29
CA GLY A 51 11.76 -5.29 3.45
C GLY A 51 11.77 -6.12 2.17
N ASP A 52 10.78 -7.00 2.00
CA ASP A 52 10.72 -7.97 0.89
C ASP A 52 10.13 -7.37 -0.40
N THR A 53 10.86 -6.41 -0.98
CA THR A 53 10.46 -5.76 -2.25
C THR A 53 10.36 -6.75 -3.41
N ALA A 54 11.19 -7.79 -3.43
CA ALA A 54 11.14 -8.83 -4.45
C ALA A 54 9.85 -9.66 -4.34
N GLY A 55 9.44 -10.04 -3.13
CA GLY A 55 8.17 -10.70 -2.87
C GLY A 55 6.98 -9.81 -3.19
N LEU A 56 7.03 -8.53 -2.81
CA LEU A 56 6.01 -7.54 -3.16
C LEU A 56 5.82 -7.47 -4.68
N LEU A 57 6.90 -7.33 -5.46
CA LEU A 57 6.84 -7.25 -6.92
C LEU A 57 6.40 -8.57 -7.57
N LYS A 58 6.63 -9.71 -6.91
CA LYS A 58 6.11 -11.00 -7.38
C LYS A 58 4.58 -11.07 -7.24
N ARG A 59 4.02 -10.55 -6.15
CA ARG A 59 2.57 -10.46 -5.90
C ARG A 59 1.93 -9.35 -6.75
N TYR A 60 2.59 -8.20 -6.82
CA TYR A 60 2.13 -6.98 -7.49
C TYR A 60 3.19 -6.45 -8.46
N PRO A 61 3.30 -6.99 -9.69
CA PRO A 61 4.37 -6.62 -10.64
C PRO A 61 4.41 -5.16 -11.09
N LYS A 62 3.30 -4.43 -10.92
CA LYS A 62 3.18 -3.00 -11.24
C LYS A 62 3.36 -2.09 -10.03
N ALA A 63 3.56 -2.64 -8.84
CA ALA A 63 3.79 -1.84 -7.64
C ALA A 63 5.12 -1.09 -7.74
N VAL A 64 5.15 0.11 -7.18
CA VAL A 64 6.37 0.88 -6.97
C VAL A 64 6.61 0.92 -5.47
N ALA A 65 7.80 0.53 -5.03
CA ALA A 65 8.20 0.51 -3.62
C ALA A 65 9.29 1.55 -3.37
N ARG A 66 8.96 2.60 -2.62
CA ARG A 66 9.87 3.69 -2.22
C ARG A 66 9.17 4.59 -1.20
N ASP A 67 9.95 5.37 -0.47
CA ASP A 67 9.46 6.53 0.29
C ASP A 67 8.76 7.55 -0.66
N PHE A 68 7.47 7.81 -0.42
CA PHE A 68 6.66 8.69 -1.27
C PHE A 68 6.51 10.09 -0.71
N ASP A 69 6.50 10.25 0.62
CA ASP A 69 6.24 11.52 1.29
C ASP A 69 7.49 12.13 1.97
N GLY A 70 8.62 11.40 1.99
CA GLY A 70 9.88 11.83 2.58
C GLY A 70 10.01 11.54 4.07
N LYS A 71 9.12 10.70 4.64
CA LYS A 71 9.11 10.31 6.06
C LYS A 71 9.39 8.80 6.21
N PRO A 72 10.63 8.34 6.02
CA PRO A 72 10.96 6.91 5.91
C PRO A 72 10.66 6.07 7.18
N GLY A 73 10.40 6.70 8.32
CA GLY A 73 10.06 6.02 9.58
C GLY A 73 8.56 5.94 9.90
N GLN A 74 7.70 6.46 9.03
CA GLN A 74 6.26 6.57 9.28
C GLN A 74 5.51 6.30 7.98
N VAL A 75 4.56 5.36 7.99
CA VAL A 75 3.68 5.12 6.85
C VAL A 75 2.44 5.98 7.03
N THR A 76 2.22 6.94 6.14
CA THR A 76 1.13 7.92 6.25
C THR A 76 0.00 7.69 5.25
N GLU A 77 -1.13 8.37 5.47
CA GLU A 77 -2.21 8.43 4.47
C GLU A 77 -1.71 9.07 3.14
N MET A 78 -0.67 9.92 3.18
CA MET A 78 -0.05 10.51 1.98
C MET A 78 0.65 9.44 1.14
N ASP A 79 1.42 8.53 1.75
CA ASP A 79 2.09 7.44 1.04
C ASP A 79 1.07 6.57 0.30
N ALA A 80 -0.02 6.20 0.96
CA ALA A 80 -1.09 5.41 0.37
C ALA A 80 -1.74 6.12 -0.84
N LEU A 81 -1.99 7.43 -0.74
CA LEU A 81 -2.57 8.20 -1.83
C LEU A 81 -1.62 8.27 -3.03
N VAL A 82 -0.33 8.56 -2.80
CA VAL A 82 0.66 8.67 -3.88
C VAL A 82 0.88 7.30 -4.55
N ALA A 83 0.98 6.22 -3.76
CA ALA A 83 1.09 4.86 -4.27
C ALA A 83 -0.09 4.50 -5.19
N TYR A 84 -1.33 4.84 -4.79
CA TYR A 84 -2.51 4.66 -5.63
C TYR A 84 -2.41 5.44 -6.95
N LEU A 85 -2.00 6.71 -6.89
CA LEU A 85 -1.88 7.56 -8.08
C LEU A 85 -0.81 7.05 -9.06
N GLN A 86 0.29 6.48 -8.58
CA GLN A 86 1.32 5.89 -9.45
C GLN A 86 0.87 4.60 -10.15
N GLY A 87 -0.12 3.90 -9.60
CA GLY A 87 -0.70 2.71 -10.24
C GLY A 87 -1.70 3.01 -11.35
N LEU A 88 -2.25 4.24 -11.41
CA LEU A 88 -3.29 4.59 -12.38
C LEU A 88 -2.75 4.61 -13.81
N GLY A 89 -3.34 3.75 -14.66
CA GLY A 89 -3.02 3.69 -16.09
C GLY A 89 -1.79 2.87 -16.47
N THR A 90 -1.23 2.09 -15.52
CA THR A 90 -0.11 1.16 -15.73
C THR A 90 -0.59 -0.24 -16.02
#